data_AF-A0A1I3Y9R0-F1
#
_entry.id   AF-A0A1I3Y9R0-F1
#
_cell.length_a   1.000
_cell.length_b   1.000
_cell.length_c   1.000
_cell.angle_alpha   90.00
_cell.angle_beta   90.00
_cell.angle_gamma   90.00
#
_symmetry.space_group_name_H-M   'P 1'
#
loop_
_entity.id
_entity.type
_entity.pdbx_description
1 polymer ?
#
loop_
_entity_poly.entity_id
_entity_poly.type
_entity_poly.pdbx_seq_one_letter_code
_entity_poly.pdbx_strand_id
1 'polypeptide(L)'
;MSTTATRLAGLVMWRGAQRRDRQRATSSPHVSSAGLNWLRAGVLGANDGIVSVAATVVGVAGAAASTRTIALAGGAALVAGALSMASGEYVSVSSQRDAERVAASAGTPIGEPDDFTNPWHAALASLVAFTVGGLVPLLVVLAPWSVATRVPVTFGSVVVALVLTGWASSRFTGASRTRSILRNVVGGSLAMAVTYGVGAVVGVRL
;
A
#
# COMPACT_ATOMS: atom_id res chain seq x y z
N MET A 1 -50.23 -49.84 7.90
CA MET A 1 -48.76 -49.68 7.70
C MET A 1 -48.62 -48.85 6.44
N SER A 2 -47.96 -47.69 6.30
CA SER A 2 -46.93 -47.01 7.09
C SER A 2 -46.76 -45.59 6.48
N THR A 3 -47.63 -44.64 6.79
CA THR A 3 -47.49 -43.23 6.32
C THR A 3 -46.53 -42.41 7.19
N THR A 4 -46.31 -42.85 8.43
CA THR A 4 -45.44 -42.18 9.40
C THR A 4 -43.95 -42.39 9.10
N ALA A 5 -43.55 -43.55 8.58
CA ALA A 5 -42.14 -43.84 8.28
C ALA A 5 -41.61 -43.01 7.09
N THR A 6 -42.45 -42.76 6.07
CA THR A 6 -42.07 -42.00 4.87
C THR A 6 -41.81 -40.52 5.20
N ARG A 7 -42.56 -39.94 6.14
CA ARG A 7 -42.35 -38.56 6.60
C ARG A 7 -41.06 -38.39 7.40
N LEU A 8 -40.71 -39.36 8.23
CA LEU A 8 -39.47 -39.33 9.01
C LEU A 8 -38.24 -39.49 8.11
N ALA A 9 -38.29 -40.36 7.10
CA ALA A 9 -37.22 -40.50 6.11
C ALA A 9 -36.99 -39.21 5.31
N GLY A 10 -38.07 -38.53 4.88
CA GLY A 10 -37.99 -37.25 4.18
C GLY A 10 -37.37 -36.13 5.01
N LEU A 11 -37.66 -36.07 6.31
CA LEU A 11 -37.11 -35.06 7.23
C LEU A 11 -35.61 -35.29 7.50
N VAL A 12 -35.17 -36.54 7.61
CA VAL A 12 -33.75 -36.89 7.79
C VAL A 12 -32.95 -36.59 6.51
N MET A 13 -33.50 -36.92 5.34
CA MET A 13 -32.92 -36.56 4.03
C MET A 13 -32.82 -35.04 3.84
N TRP A 14 -33.86 -34.29 4.19
CA TRP A 14 -33.85 -32.83 4.12
C TRP A 14 -32.80 -32.20 5.05
N ARG A 15 -32.67 -32.70 6.29
CA ARG A 15 -31.61 -32.27 7.22
C ARG A 15 -30.21 -32.65 6.74
N GLY A 16 -30.07 -33.79 6.05
CA GLY A 16 -28.82 -34.23 5.43
C GLY A 16 -28.41 -33.37 4.23
N ALA A 17 -29.37 -33.01 3.37
CA ALA A 17 -29.15 -32.11 2.23
C ALA A 17 -28.76 -30.70 2.70
N GLN A 18 -29.43 -30.15 3.72
CA GLN A 18 -29.05 -28.87 4.33
C GLN A 18 -27.63 -28.87 4.92
N ARG A 19 -27.19 -29.99 5.50
CA ARG A 19 -25.82 -30.12 6.00
C ARG A 19 -24.80 -30.15 4.86
N ARG A 20 -25.10 -30.81 3.74
CA ARG A 20 -24.24 -30.84 2.55
C ARG A 20 -24.16 -29.48 1.84
N ASP A 21 -25.26 -28.74 1.78
CA ASP A 21 -25.27 -27.38 1.20
C ASP A 21 -24.52 -26.38 2.08
N ARG A 22 -24.61 -26.51 3.41
CA ARG A 22 -23.78 -25.72 4.34
C ARG A 22 -22.28 -26.03 4.22
N GLN A 23 -21.92 -27.29 3.96
CA GLN A 23 -20.52 -27.69 3.76
C GLN A 23 -19.97 -27.30 2.37
N ARG A 24 -20.83 -27.14 1.35
CA ARG A 24 -20.41 -26.63 0.02
C ARG A 24 -20.31 -25.10 -0.02
N ALA A 25 -21.00 -24.39 0.86
CA ALA A 25 -20.92 -22.93 0.97
C ALA A 25 -19.60 -22.44 1.59
N THR A 26 -18.79 -23.32 2.19
CA THR A 26 -17.51 -22.96 2.86
C THR A 26 -16.27 -23.19 2.00
N SER A 27 -16.40 -23.54 0.72
CA SER A 27 -15.26 -23.68 -0.20
C SER A 27 -15.15 -22.47 -1.15
N SER A 28 -15.19 -21.26 -0.60
CA SER A 28 -14.67 -20.09 -1.29
C SER A 28 -13.14 -20.18 -1.27
N PRO A 29 -12.41 -19.82 -2.34
CA PRO A 29 -10.96 -19.75 -2.28
C PRO A 29 -10.57 -18.74 -1.20
N HIS A 30 -10.13 -19.23 -0.04
CA HIS A 30 -9.62 -18.40 1.04
C HIS A 30 -8.31 -17.77 0.57
N VAL A 31 -8.40 -16.56 0.01
CA VAL A 31 -7.21 -15.73 -0.17
C VAL A 31 -6.66 -15.49 1.23
N SER A 32 -5.46 -16.00 1.51
CA SER A 32 -4.82 -15.79 2.80
C SER A 32 -4.70 -14.28 3.04
N SER A 33 -5.42 -13.78 4.03
CA SER A 33 -5.16 -12.58 4.82
C SER A 33 -3.69 -12.12 4.93
N ALA A 34 -2.76 -13.05 5.17
CA ALA A 34 -1.32 -12.75 5.18
C ALA A 34 -0.85 -12.17 3.83
N GLY A 35 -1.33 -12.73 2.72
CA GLY A 35 -1.10 -12.24 1.36
C GLY A 35 -1.80 -10.90 1.08
N LEU A 36 -3.00 -10.69 1.62
CA LEU A 36 -3.71 -9.41 1.49
C LEU A 36 -3.00 -8.29 2.25
N ASN A 37 -2.51 -8.57 3.45
CA ASN A 37 -1.77 -7.60 4.27
C ASN A 37 -0.40 -7.29 3.68
N TRP A 38 0.31 -8.29 3.14
CA TRP A 38 1.54 -8.09 2.38
C TRP A 38 1.32 -7.20 1.15
N LEU A 39 0.28 -7.50 0.37
CA LEU A 39 -0.05 -6.75 -0.84
C LEU A 39 -0.46 -5.30 -0.53
N ARG A 40 -1.26 -5.09 0.52
CA ARG A 40 -1.64 -3.75 0.98
C ARG A 40 -0.40 -2.96 1.41
N ALA A 41 0.44 -3.54 2.27
CA ALA A 41 1.65 -2.92 2.76
C ALA A 41 2.61 -2.58 1.61
N GLY A 42 2.76 -3.47 0.62
CA GLY A 42 3.57 -3.22 -0.57
C GLY A 42 3.02 -2.11 -1.46
N VAL A 43 1.71 -2.09 -1.73
CA VAL A 43 1.08 -1.03 -2.55
C VAL A 43 1.20 0.34 -1.89
N LEU A 44 0.88 0.42 -0.59
CA LEU A 44 1.03 1.66 0.17
C LEU A 44 2.50 2.08 0.19
N GLY A 45 3.41 1.12 0.43
CA GLY A 45 4.86 1.31 0.40
C GLY A 45 5.34 1.99 -0.87
N ALA A 46 5.10 1.35 -2.01
CA ALA A 46 5.54 1.88 -3.30
C ALA A 46 4.97 3.26 -3.58
N ASN A 47 3.69 3.48 -3.28
CA ASN A 47 3.07 4.77 -3.55
C ASN A 47 3.65 5.89 -2.68
N ASP A 48 3.80 5.63 -1.38
CA ASP A 48 4.34 6.60 -0.43
C ASP A 48 5.81 6.91 -0.75
N GLY A 49 6.60 5.89 -1.12
CA GLY A 49 7.98 6.07 -1.59
C GLY A 49 8.08 6.96 -2.82
N ILE A 50 7.24 6.72 -3.84
CA ILE A 50 7.20 7.55 -5.05
C ILE A 50 6.88 9.00 -4.69
N VAL A 51 5.77 9.23 -3.97
CA VAL A 51 5.28 10.59 -3.73
C VAL A 51 6.17 11.37 -2.77
N SER A 52 6.55 10.77 -1.64
CA SER A 52 7.33 11.46 -0.60
C SER A 52 8.72 11.83 -1.10
N VAL A 53 9.47 10.89 -1.70
CA VAL A 53 10.81 11.14 -2.22
C VAL A 53 10.75 12.12 -3.39
N ALA A 54 9.78 11.99 -4.29
CA ALA A 54 9.59 12.96 -5.39
C ALA A 54 9.35 14.37 -4.87
N ALA A 55 8.44 14.54 -3.91
CA ALA A 55 8.13 15.83 -3.32
C ALA A 55 9.37 16.45 -2.65
N THR A 56 10.16 15.66 -1.92
CA THR A 56 11.42 16.15 -1.34
C THR A 56 12.41 16.58 -2.42
N VAL A 57 12.73 15.72 -3.39
CA VAL A 57 13.79 16.06 -4.36
C VAL A 57 13.39 17.18 -5.31
N VAL A 58 12.11 17.25 -5.69
CA VAL A 58 11.58 18.34 -6.51
C VAL A 58 11.53 19.64 -5.71
N GLY A 59 11.15 19.60 -4.44
CA GLY A 59 11.20 20.78 -3.55
C GLY A 59 12.61 21.32 -3.40
N VAL A 60 13.59 20.45 -3.11
CA VAL A 60 15.00 20.86 -3.01
C VAL A 60 15.52 21.38 -4.35
N ALA A 61 15.15 20.76 -5.47
CA ALA A 61 15.50 21.25 -6.80
C ALA A 61 14.87 22.62 -7.11
N GLY A 62 13.66 22.90 -6.61
CA GLY A 62 12.99 24.19 -6.73
C GLY A 62 13.78 25.33 -6.08
N ALA A 63 14.56 25.04 -5.02
CA ALA A 63 15.44 26.01 -4.37
C ALA A 63 16.76 26.28 -5.13
N ALA A 64 16.83 25.96 -6.43
CA ALA A 64 18.03 26.05 -7.26
C ALA A 64 19.25 25.30 -6.69
N ALA A 65 19.01 24.20 -5.96
CA ALA A 65 20.04 23.47 -5.26
C ALA A 65 20.98 22.68 -6.19
N SER A 66 22.22 22.51 -5.76
CA SER A 66 23.21 21.66 -6.45
C SER A 66 22.76 20.20 -6.50
N THR A 67 23.22 19.44 -7.51
CA THR A 67 22.92 18.00 -7.63
C THR A 67 23.36 17.22 -6.38
N ARG A 68 24.46 17.62 -5.73
CA ARG A 68 24.93 16.98 -4.48
C ARG A 68 23.96 17.22 -3.33
N THR A 69 23.41 18.42 -3.20
CA THR A 69 22.39 18.74 -2.19
C THR A 69 21.11 17.92 -2.41
N ILE A 70 20.66 17.81 -3.67
CA ILE A 70 19.50 16.99 -4.04
C ILE A 70 19.76 15.52 -3.71
N ALA A 71 20.96 15.00 -4.02
CA ALA A 71 21.32 13.61 -3.74
C ALA A 71 21.33 13.29 -2.24
N LEU A 72 21.90 14.18 -1.42
CA LEU A 72 21.93 14.00 0.03
C LEU A 72 20.53 14.07 0.64
N ALA A 73 19.74 15.07 0.26
CA ALA A 73 18.37 15.23 0.76
C ALA A 73 17.46 14.08 0.32
N GLY A 74 17.51 13.70 -0.96
CA GLY A 74 16.73 12.61 -1.52
C GLY A 74 17.14 11.24 -0.97
N GLY A 75 18.44 10.99 -0.83
CA GLY A 75 18.95 9.75 -0.21
C GLY A 75 18.57 9.65 1.26
N ALA A 76 18.66 10.75 2.02
CA ALA A 76 18.21 10.79 3.41
C ALA A 76 16.70 10.54 3.52
N ALA A 77 15.89 11.18 2.67
CA ALA A 77 14.45 10.99 2.65
C ALA A 77 14.05 9.54 2.28
N LEU A 78 14.76 8.92 1.34
CA LEU A 78 14.53 7.52 0.97
C LEU A 78 14.77 6.58 2.15
N VAL A 79 15.92 6.71 2.83
CA VAL A 79 16.27 5.84 3.96
C VAL A 79 15.36 6.09 5.16
N ALA A 80 15.18 7.35 5.55
CA ALA A 80 14.34 7.72 6.68
C ALA A 80 12.88 7.33 6.44
N GLY A 81 12.36 7.57 5.24
CA GLY A 81 11.01 7.20 4.85
C GLY A 81 10.79 5.68 4.85
N ALA A 82 11.71 4.91 4.28
CA ALA A 82 11.61 3.45 4.25
C ALA A 82 11.58 2.86 5.67
N LEU A 83 12.52 3.28 6.53
CA LEU A 83 12.59 2.81 7.92
C LEU A 83 11.35 3.23 8.73
N SER A 84 10.93 4.48 8.58
CA SER A 84 9.72 5.01 9.23
C SER A 84 8.50 4.19 8.84
N MET A 85 8.32 3.93 7.54
CA MET A 85 7.18 3.16 7.03
C MET A 85 7.20 1.70 7.48
N ALA A 86 8.38 1.05 7.47
CA ALA A 86 8.53 -0.30 7.98
C ALA A 86 8.17 -0.38 9.47
N SER A 87 8.65 0.58 10.26
CA SER A 87 8.35 0.64 11.69
C SER A 87 6.86 0.90 11.95
N GLY A 88 6.23 1.82 11.21
CA GLY A 88 4.81 2.12 11.33
C GLY A 88 3.92 0.94 10.95
N GLU A 89 4.27 0.22 9.89
CA GLU A 89 3.55 -0.99 9.46
C GLU A 89 3.74 -2.14 10.46
N TYR A 90 4.94 -2.34 10.99
CA TYR A 90 5.20 -3.31 12.07
C TYR A 90 4.32 -3.03 13.29
N VAL A 91 4.34 -1.78 13.79
CA VAL A 91 3.58 -1.36 14.96
C VAL A 91 2.07 -1.46 14.72
N SER A 92 1.60 -1.09 13.53
CA SER A 92 0.18 -1.19 13.17
C SER A 92 -0.30 -2.65 13.20
N VAL A 93 0.44 -3.55 12.55
CA VAL A 93 0.07 -4.96 12.47
C VAL A 93 0.26 -5.67 13.81
N SER A 94 1.30 -5.34 14.59
CA SER A 94 1.46 -5.90 15.93
C SER A 94 0.31 -5.50 16.85
N SER A 95 -0.12 -4.24 16.77
CA SER A 95 -1.25 -3.74 17.58
C SER A 95 -2.57 -4.42 17.20
N GLN A 96 -2.81 -4.65 15.90
CA GLN A 96 -3.98 -5.42 15.43
C GLN A 96 -3.96 -6.84 16.00
N ARG A 97 -2.80 -7.52 15.89
CA ARG A 97 -2.63 -8.87 16.43
C ARG A 97 -2.83 -8.95 17.94
N ASP A 98 -2.36 -7.94 18.69
CA ASP A 98 -2.54 -7.89 20.14
C ASP A 98 -4.01 -7.62 20.50
N ALA A 99 -4.72 -6.77 19.75
CA ALA A 99 -6.15 -6.56 19.92
C ALA A 99 -6.97 -7.84 19.67
N GLU A 100 -6.63 -8.61 18.62
CA GLU A 100 -7.26 -9.91 18.31
C GLU A 100 -7.05 -10.92 19.46
N ARG A 101 -5.82 -10.99 20.01
CA ARG A 101 -5.50 -11.87 21.14
C ARG A 101 -6.29 -11.52 22.39
N VAL A 102 -6.38 -10.23 22.72
CA VAL A 102 -7.15 -9.75 23.89
C VAL A 102 -8.62 -10.10 23.70
N ALA A 103 -9.19 -9.80 22.53
CA ALA A 103 -10.59 -10.07 22.23
C ALA A 103 -10.91 -11.59 22.26
N ALA A 104 -10.01 -12.43 21.74
CA ALA A 104 -10.14 -13.87 21.84
C ALA A 104 -10.11 -14.37 23.29
N SER A 105 -9.21 -13.83 24.13
CA SER A 105 -9.15 -14.17 25.56
C SER A 105 -10.38 -13.69 26.35
N ALA A 106 -11.04 -12.63 25.89
CA ALA A 106 -12.30 -12.12 26.43
C ALA A 106 -13.54 -12.90 25.96
N GLY A 107 -13.39 -13.94 25.15
CA GLY A 107 -14.50 -14.74 24.62
C GLY A 107 -15.26 -14.08 23.47
N THR A 108 -14.71 -13.00 22.89
CA THR A 108 -15.28 -12.29 21.73
C THR A 108 -14.24 -12.20 20.59
N PRO A 109 -13.88 -13.32 19.93
CA PRO A 109 -12.89 -13.28 18.86
C PRO A 109 -13.31 -12.33 17.74
N ILE A 110 -12.43 -11.38 17.38
CA ILE A 110 -12.61 -10.45 16.26
C ILE A 110 -11.69 -10.86 15.10
N GLY A 111 -11.98 -12.00 14.47
CA GLY A 111 -11.13 -12.55 13.39
C GLY A 111 -11.20 -14.07 13.33
N GLU A 112 -10.54 -14.66 12.34
CA GLU A 112 -10.45 -16.12 12.22
C GLU A 112 -9.29 -16.68 13.09
N PRO A 113 -9.49 -17.79 13.83
CA PRO A 113 -8.54 -18.28 14.84
C PRO A 113 -7.12 -18.63 14.37
N ASP A 114 -6.91 -18.83 13.06
CA ASP A 114 -5.62 -19.23 12.46
C ASP A 114 -5.03 -18.17 11.53
N ASP A 115 -5.57 -16.96 11.56
CA ASP A 115 -5.15 -15.85 10.72
C ASP A 115 -4.18 -14.90 11.43
N PHE A 116 -2.98 -15.38 11.76
CA PHE A 116 -1.96 -14.51 12.34
C PHE A 116 -1.26 -13.70 11.26
N THR A 117 -1.71 -12.46 11.08
CA THR A 117 -0.94 -11.48 10.29
C THR A 117 0.46 -11.35 10.87
N ASN A 118 1.48 -11.55 10.05
CA ASN A 118 2.87 -11.46 10.48
C ASN A 118 3.39 -10.02 10.33
N PRO A 119 3.64 -9.28 11.45
CA PRO A 119 4.07 -7.88 11.39
C PRO A 119 5.38 -7.68 10.62
N TRP A 120 6.30 -8.63 10.73
CA TRP A 120 7.58 -8.57 10.03
C TRP A 120 7.44 -8.68 8.51
N HIS A 121 6.50 -9.49 8.03
CA HIS A 121 6.28 -9.64 6.60
C HIS A 121 5.68 -8.36 6.00
N ALA A 122 4.72 -7.74 6.69
CA ALA A 122 4.14 -6.48 6.25
C ALA A 122 5.17 -5.33 6.28
N ALA A 123 5.97 -5.25 7.35
CA ALA A 123 7.03 -4.25 7.50
C ALA A 123 8.13 -4.39 6.43
N LEU A 124 8.57 -5.62 6.14
CA LEU A 124 9.58 -5.86 5.10
C LEU A 124 9.02 -5.56 3.70
N ALA A 125 7.76 -5.93 3.45
CA ALA A 125 7.08 -5.61 2.19
C ALA A 125 7.00 -4.11 1.96
N SER A 126 6.59 -3.35 2.97
CA SER A 126 6.52 -1.89 2.88
C SER A 126 7.91 -1.25 2.74
N LEU A 127 8.92 -1.73 3.49
CA LEU A 127 10.31 -1.28 3.37
C LEU A 127 10.83 -1.39 1.93
N VAL A 128 10.72 -2.58 1.35
CA VAL A 128 11.21 -2.88 -0.01
C VAL A 128 10.41 -2.09 -1.03
N ALA A 129 9.08 -2.11 -0.93
CA ALA A 129 8.22 -1.41 -1.88
C ALA A 129 8.43 0.10 -1.84
N PHE A 130 8.54 0.71 -0.65
CA PHE A 130 8.88 2.12 -0.48
C PHE A 130 10.21 2.45 -1.13
N THR A 131 11.23 1.64 -0.87
CA THR A 131 12.57 1.84 -1.44
C THR A 131 12.53 1.80 -2.96
N VAL A 132 11.89 0.77 -3.54
CA VAL A 132 11.73 0.63 -4.99
C VAL A 132 10.95 1.80 -5.58
N GLY A 133 9.86 2.21 -4.93
CA GLY A 133 9.05 3.36 -5.35
C GLY A 133 9.82 4.67 -5.32
N GLY A 134 10.51 4.96 -4.23
CA GLY A 134 11.28 6.19 -4.03
C GLY A 134 12.58 6.27 -4.83
N LEU A 135 13.14 5.12 -5.26
CA LEU A 135 14.29 5.10 -6.15
C LEU A 135 13.96 5.69 -7.53
N VAL A 136 12.73 5.56 -8.02
CA VAL A 136 12.35 6.11 -9.33
C VAL A 136 12.57 7.63 -9.41
N PRO A 137 11.93 8.48 -8.57
CA PRO A 137 12.18 9.92 -8.61
C PRO A 137 13.63 10.29 -8.26
N LEU A 138 14.26 9.57 -7.32
CA LEU A 138 15.63 9.85 -6.91
C LEU A 138 16.63 9.61 -8.04
N LEU A 139 16.50 8.51 -8.78
CA LEU A 139 17.40 8.22 -9.90
C LEU A 139 17.13 9.17 -11.07
N VAL A 140 15.87 9.46 -11.36
CA VAL A 140 15.52 10.36 -12.47
C VAL A 140 16.02 11.77 -12.22
N VAL A 141 15.86 12.33 -11.02
CA VAL A 141 16.28 13.71 -10.74
C VAL A 141 17.81 13.88 -10.76
N LEU A 142 18.55 12.81 -10.44
CA LEU A 142 20.03 12.80 -10.39
C LEU A 142 20.70 12.49 -11.72
N ALA A 143 19.94 12.04 -12.72
CA ALA A 143 20.46 11.86 -14.07
C ALA A 143 20.97 13.19 -14.67
N PRO A 144 21.86 13.14 -15.68
CA PRO A 144 22.58 14.31 -16.19
C PRO A 144 21.70 15.21 -17.10
N TRP A 145 20.59 15.70 -16.56
CA TRP A 145 19.69 16.64 -17.23
C TRP A 145 20.20 18.08 -17.12
N SER A 146 19.80 18.90 -18.09
CA SER A 146 19.88 20.35 -17.96
C SER A 146 19.05 20.84 -16.76
N VAL A 147 19.44 21.96 -16.16
CA VAL A 147 18.73 22.55 -15.01
C VAL A 147 17.25 22.82 -15.34
N ALA A 148 16.98 23.31 -16.55
CA ALA A 148 15.62 23.63 -16.99
C ALA A 148 14.72 22.39 -17.16
N THR A 149 15.30 21.26 -17.58
CA THR A 149 14.52 20.03 -17.89
C THR A 149 14.42 19.07 -16.71
N ARG A 150 15.28 19.18 -15.71
CA ARG A 150 15.36 18.24 -14.57
C ARG A 150 14.03 18.05 -13.86
N VAL A 151 13.38 19.15 -13.46
CA VAL A 151 12.10 19.09 -12.73
C VAL A 151 10.96 18.58 -13.62
N PRO A 152 10.73 19.09 -14.84
CA PRO A 152 9.70 18.55 -15.73
C PRO A 152 9.84 17.05 -16.02
N VAL A 153 11.06 16.57 -16.28
CA VAL A 153 11.31 15.13 -16.56
C VAL A 153 11.05 14.29 -15.31
N THR A 154 11.49 14.75 -14.14
CA THR A 154 11.22 14.07 -12.86
C THR A 154 9.72 13.98 -12.61
N PHE A 155 9.00 15.11 -12.73
CA PHE A 155 7.56 15.17 -12.56
C PHE A 155 6.83 14.21 -13.53
N GLY A 156 7.17 14.24 -14.82
CA GLY A 156 6.60 13.34 -15.82
C GLY A 156 6.83 11.87 -15.50
N SER A 157 8.05 11.51 -15.08
CA SER A 157 8.38 10.14 -14.68
C SER A 157 7.57 9.67 -13.46
N VAL A 158 7.34 10.55 -12.49
CA VAL A 158 6.55 10.27 -11.30
C VAL A 158 5.09 10.10 -11.65
N VAL A 159 4.53 10.94 -12.51
CA VAL A 159 3.14 10.77 -12.99
C VAL A 159 2.97 9.39 -13.65
N VAL A 160 3.91 8.97 -14.51
CA VAL A 160 3.90 7.63 -15.11
C VAL A 160 3.95 6.56 -14.03
N ALA A 161 4.85 6.68 -13.06
CA ALA A 161 4.95 5.74 -11.94
C ALA A 161 3.65 5.66 -11.13
N LEU A 162 2.99 6.79 -10.84
CA LEU A 162 1.73 6.86 -10.09
C LEU A 162 0.55 6.28 -10.86
N VAL A 163 0.53 6.44 -12.19
CA VAL A 163 -0.44 5.78 -13.06
C VAL A 163 -0.25 4.26 -12.99
N LEU A 164 0.99 3.79 -13.12
CA LEU A 164 1.32 2.36 -13.09
C LEU A 164 0.97 1.74 -11.74
N THR A 165 1.34 2.37 -10.62
CA THR A 165 0.99 1.88 -9.29
C THR A 165 -0.50 1.98 -9.02
N GLY A 166 -1.16 3.07 -9.39
CA GLY A 166 -2.61 3.22 -9.24
C GLY A 166 -3.41 2.16 -10.01
N TRP A 167 -2.94 1.82 -11.22
CA TRP A 167 -3.48 0.74 -12.02
C TRP A 167 -3.20 -0.64 -11.44
N ALA A 168 -1.95 -0.93 -11.04
CA ALA A 168 -1.57 -2.21 -10.44
C ALA A 168 -2.38 -2.48 -9.17
N SER A 169 -2.47 -1.48 -8.28
CA SER A 169 -3.26 -1.54 -7.04
C SER A 169 -4.73 -1.85 -7.30
N SER A 170 -5.31 -1.27 -8.35
CA SER A 170 -6.71 -1.51 -8.69
C SER A 170 -6.98 -2.93 -9.20
N ARG A 171 -5.98 -3.59 -9.79
CA ARG A 171 -6.12 -4.99 -10.22
C ARG A 171 -6.25 -5.95 -9.05
N PHE A 172 -5.57 -5.68 -7.96
CA PHE A 172 -5.57 -6.58 -6.81
C PHE A 172 -6.68 -6.29 -5.80
N THR A 173 -7.19 -5.05 -5.78
CA THR A 173 -8.22 -4.61 -4.82
C THR A 173 -9.65 -4.65 -5.37
N GLY A 174 -9.83 -5.01 -6.65
CA GLY A 174 -11.14 -4.99 -7.31
C GLY A 174 -11.75 -3.58 -7.49
N ALA A 175 -11.02 -2.53 -7.09
CA ALA A 175 -11.48 -1.15 -7.16
C ALA A 175 -11.54 -0.64 -8.61
N SER A 176 -12.37 0.37 -8.87
CA SER A 176 -12.45 1.02 -10.17
C SER A 176 -11.09 1.63 -10.57
N ARG A 177 -10.52 1.16 -11.70
CA ARG A 177 -9.18 1.57 -12.19
C ARG A 177 -9.04 3.09 -12.27
N THR A 178 -10.02 3.77 -12.85
CA THR A 178 -9.99 5.22 -13.08
C THR A 178 -9.89 6.00 -11.77
N ARG A 179 -10.69 5.68 -10.75
CA ARG A 179 -10.64 6.39 -9.46
C ARG A 179 -9.32 6.15 -8.72
N SER A 180 -8.80 4.92 -8.80
CA SER A 180 -7.51 4.57 -8.18
C SER A 180 -6.34 5.32 -8.81
N ILE A 181 -6.32 5.45 -10.13
CA ILE A 181 -5.29 6.22 -10.85
C ILE A 181 -5.45 7.71 -10.55
N LEU A 182 -6.67 8.26 -10.64
CA LEU A 182 -6.92 9.69 -10.45
C LEU A 182 -6.50 10.16 -9.06
N ARG A 183 -6.91 9.45 -7.98
CA ARG A 183 -6.51 9.85 -6.61
C ARG A 183 -4.98 9.88 -6.45
N ASN A 184 -4.29 8.93 -7.08
CA ASN A 184 -2.84 8.80 -6.98
C ASN A 184 -2.13 9.94 -7.70
N VAL A 185 -2.49 10.14 -8.96
CA VAL A 185 -1.89 11.16 -9.81
C VAL A 185 -2.18 12.55 -9.26
N VAL A 186 -3.43 12.83 -8.88
CA VAL A 186 -3.80 14.14 -8.31
C VAL A 186 -3.07 14.39 -6.99
N GLY A 187 -3.11 13.44 -6.06
CA GLY A 187 -2.44 13.58 -4.77
C GLY A 187 -0.92 13.79 -4.91
N GLY A 188 -0.26 12.95 -5.70
CA GLY A 188 1.18 13.04 -5.93
C GLY A 188 1.60 14.29 -6.69
N SER A 189 0.82 14.68 -7.71
CA SER A 189 1.08 15.92 -8.48
C SER A 189 0.94 17.15 -7.61
N LEU A 190 -0.09 17.20 -6.75
CA LEU A 190 -0.30 18.29 -5.81
C LEU A 190 0.85 18.38 -4.79
N ALA A 191 1.25 17.25 -4.19
CA ALA A 191 2.37 17.21 -3.25
C ALA A 191 3.67 17.76 -3.86
N MET A 192 4.00 17.32 -5.09
CA MET A 192 5.16 17.84 -5.82
C MET A 192 5.04 19.32 -6.16
N ALA A 193 3.88 19.78 -6.63
CA ALA A 193 3.66 21.18 -6.98
C ALA A 193 3.82 22.11 -5.77
N VAL A 194 3.25 21.72 -4.62
CA VAL A 194 3.36 22.48 -3.37
C VAL A 194 4.81 22.53 -2.89
N THR A 195 5.49 21.38 -2.83
CA THR A 195 6.89 21.32 -2.36
C THR A 195 7.86 22.04 -3.30
N TYR A 196 7.66 21.93 -4.62
CA TYR A 196 8.38 22.74 -5.59
C TYR A 196 8.20 24.23 -5.32
N GLY A 197 6.95 24.68 -5.13
CA GLY A 197 6.62 26.08 -4.86
C GLY A 197 7.30 26.59 -3.59
N VAL A 198 7.28 25.80 -2.51
CA VAL A 198 8.00 26.12 -1.26
C VAL A 198 9.50 26.26 -1.53
N GLY A 199 10.09 25.29 -2.24
CA GLY A 199 11.51 25.34 -2.62
C GLY A 199 11.86 26.59 -3.44
N ALA A 200 11.06 26.90 -4.46
CA ALA A 200 11.24 28.06 -5.30
C ALA A 200 11.17 29.37 -4.52
N VAL A 201 10.22 29.51 -3.59
CA VAL A 201 10.13 30.71 -2.74
C VAL A 201 11.34 30.84 -1.82
N VAL A 202 11.79 29.75 -1.20
CA VAL A 202 12.95 29.77 -0.30
C VAL A 202 14.25 30.03 -1.08
N GLY A 203 14.42 29.41 -2.26
CA GLY A 203 15.62 29.58 -3.09
C GLY A 203 15.79 30.99 -3.66
N VAL A 204 14.72 31.74 -3.85
CA VAL A 204 14.79 33.17 -4.25
C VAL A 204 15.29 34.06 -3.09
N ARG A 205 15.32 33.55 -1.85
CA ARG A 205 15.67 34.31 -0.64
C ARG A 205 17.05 33.95 -0.06
N LEU A 206 17.75 33.00 -0.66
CA LEU A 206 19.10 32.56 -0.28
C LEU A 206 20.11 32.96 -1.36
#